data_AF-A0A4Y9IHV0-F1
#
_entry.id   AF-A0A4Y9IHV0-F1
#
_cell.length_a   1.000
_cell.length_b   1.000
_cell.length_c   1.000
_cell.angle_alpha   90.00
_cell.angle_beta   90.00
_cell.angle_gamma   90.00
#
_symmetry.space_group_name_H-M   'P 1'
#
loop_
_entity.id
_entity.type
_entity.pdbx_description
1 polymer ?
#
loop_
_entity_poly.entity_id
_entity_poly.type
_entity_poly.pdbx_seq_one_letter_code
_entity_poly.pdbx_strand_id
1 'polypeptide(L)'
;SKPVMEGKGVLFKKFAGVDVFDIEINEKDPAKLVEVIAALEPTFGAINLEDIKAPECFYVERELRKRLNIPVFHDDQHGTAIVTAAGMINALEIAGKTLADAKIVCLGAGAAAISCMKLIVSMGAKLENIYMVDSKGVIQSERTDLN
;
A
#
# COMPACT_ATOMS: atom_id res chain seq x y z
N SER A 1 9.01 -15.31 4.09
CA SER A 1 8.08 -14.44 4.83
C SER A 1 8.15 -14.69 6.34
N LYS A 2 8.06 -15.93 6.85
CA LYS A 2 7.82 -16.22 8.29
C LYS A 2 8.52 -15.31 9.32
N PRO A 3 9.87 -15.13 9.32
CA PRO A 3 10.51 -14.28 10.34
C PRO A 3 10.10 -12.81 10.28
N VAL A 4 9.71 -12.30 9.10
CA VAL A 4 9.27 -10.92 8.91
C VAL A 4 7.87 -10.72 9.49
N MET A 5 6.96 -11.69 9.31
CA MET A 5 5.58 -11.60 9.80
C MET A 5 5.52 -11.69 11.32
N GLU A 6 6.30 -12.58 11.93
CA GLU A 6 6.46 -12.63 13.40
C GLU A 6 7.01 -11.31 13.96
N GLY A 7 7.99 -10.72 13.27
CA GLY A 7 8.53 -9.40 13.60
C GLY A 7 7.45 -8.32 13.59
N LYS A 8 6.56 -8.31 12.59
CA LYS A 8 5.41 -7.39 12.55
C LYS A 8 4.44 -7.61 13.72
N GLY A 9 4.14 -8.86 14.05
CA GLY A 9 3.32 -9.18 15.22
C GLY A 9 3.88 -8.57 16.51
N VAL A 10 5.20 -8.67 16.70
CA VAL A 10 5.89 -8.02 17.83
C VAL A 10 5.75 -6.50 17.80
N LEU A 11 5.87 -5.86 16.63
CA LEU A 11 5.71 -4.40 16.49
C LEU A 11 4.28 -3.96 16.84
N PHE A 12 3.25 -4.64 16.34
CA PHE A 12 1.85 -4.36 16.68
C PHE A 12 1.62 -4.44 18.18
N LYS A 13 2.12 -5.50 18.84
CA LYS A 13 1.95 -5.65 20.29
C LYS A 13 2.72 -4.59 21.06
N LYS A 14 3.97 -4.32 20.68
CA LYS A 14 4.86 -3.42 21.40
C LYS A 14 4.43 -1.96 21.31
N PHE A 15 3.99 -1.50 20.14
CA PHE A 15 3.69 -0.08 19.89
C PHE A 15 2.20 0.26 20.01
N ALA A 16 1.31 -0.69 19.74
CA ALA A 16 -0.14 -0.42 19.74
C ALA A 16 -0.93 -1.32 20.71
N GLY A 17 -0.29 -2.28 21.39
CA GLY A 17 -0.97 -3.22 22.29
C GLY A 17 -1.87 -4.22 21.56
N VAL A 18 -1.81 -4.27 20.23
CA VAL A 18 -2.65 -5.13 19.38
C VAL A 18 -2.10 -6.55 19.36
N ASP A 19 -2.96 -7.53 19.67
CA ASP A 19 -2.64 -8.94 19.53
C ASP A 19 -2.80 -9.38 18.07
N VAL A 20 -1.75 -9.99 17.53
CA VAL A 20 -1.65 -10.38 16.12
C VAL A 20 -1.27 -11.84 16.03
N PHE A 21 -1.87 -12.54 15.07
CA PHE A 21 -1.43 -13.85 14.60
C PHE A 21 -0.98 -13.70 13.14
N ASP A 22 0.24 -14.12 12.85
CA ASP A 22 0.74 -14.20 11.49
C ASP A 22 0.27 -15.50 10.82
N ILE A 23 -0.29 -15.36 9.62
CA ILE A 23 -0.89 -16.46 8.85
C ILE A 23 -0.31 -16.46 7.45
N GLU A 24 0.67 -17.33 7.21
CA GLU A 24 1.18 -17.58 5.86
C GLU A 24 0.26 -18.51 5.10
N ILE A 25 -0.26 -18.03 3.97
CA ILE A 25 -1.11 -18.80 3.07
C ILE A 25 -0.31 -19.17 1.83
N ASN A 26 -0.11 -20.47 1.60
CA ASN A 26 0.55 -20.98 0.40
C ASN A 26 -0.45 -21.14 -0.76
N GLU A 27 -1.05 -20.03 -1.18
CA GLU A 27 -1.97 -19.97 -2.34
C GLU A 27 -1.51 -18.83 -3.25
N LYS A 28 -1.43 -19.12 -4.56
CA LYS A 28 -0.95 -18.19 -5.58
C LYS A 28 -2.07 -17.61 -6.42
N ASP A 29 -3.23 -18.26 -6.45
CA ASP A 29 -4.43 -17.76 -7.12
C ASP A 29 -5.07 -16.65 -6.26
N PRO A 30 -5.13 -15.39 -6.75
CA PRO A 30 -5.68 -14.28 -5.97
C PRO A 30 -7.14 -14.48 -5.57
N ALA A 31 -7.96 -15.15 -6.39
CA ALA A 31 -9.36 -15.39 -6.08
C ALA A 31 -9.49 -16.41 -4.94
N LYS A 32 -8.71 -17.49 -4.98
CA LYS A 32 -8.68 -18.47 -3.88
C LYS A 32 -8.10 -17.89 -2.60
N LEU A 33 -7.08 -17.04 -2.71
CA LEU A 33 -6.51 -16.34 -1.56
C LEU A 33 -7.58 -15.47 -0.86
N VAL A 34 -8.41 -14.75 -1.63
CA VAL A 34 -9.55 -13.99 -1.09
C VAL A 34 -10.54 -14.92 -0.37
N GLU A 35 -10.88 -16.08 -0.94
CA GLU A 35 -11.77 -17.04 -0.26
C GLU A 35 -11.21 -17.52 1.08
N VAL A 36 -9.92 -17.89 1.11
CA VAL A 36 -9.26 -18.37 2.33
C VAL A 36 -9.25 -17.29 3.41
N ILE A 37 -8.85 -16.06 3.06
CA ILE A 37 -8.80 -14.95 4.02
C ILE A 37 -10.21 -14.59 4.49
N ALA A 38 -11.20 -14.57 3.60
CA ALA A 38 -12.57 -14.26 3.97
C ALA A 38 -13.19 -15.28 4.93
N ALA A 39 -12.86 -16.57 4.77
CA ALA A 39 -13.30 -17.61 5.69
C ALA A 39 -12.76 -17.42 7.13
N LEU A 40 -11.67 -16.66 7.31
CA LEU A 40 -11.08 -16.37 8.62
C LEU A 40 -11.70 -15.15 9.33
N GLU A 41 -12.60 -14.41 8.68
CA GLU A 41 -13.25 -13.19 9.23
C GLU A 41 -13.78 -13.36 10.67
N PRO A 42 -14.48 -14.45 11.05
CA PRO A 42 -15.06 -14.55 12.39
C PRO A 42 -14.05 -14.52 13.54
N THR A 43 -12.78 -14.83 13.26
CA THR A 43 -11.72 -14.90 14.27
C THR A 43 -11.08 -13.53 14.53
N PHE A 44 -11.05 -12.65 13.52
CA PHE A 44 -10.22 -11.44 13.55
C PHE A 44 -11.03 -10.16 13.60
N GLY A 45 -10.49 -9.13 14.26
CA GLY A 45 -11.07 -7.78 14.27
C GLY A 45 -10.64 -6.90 13.09
N ALA A 46 -9.56 -7.27 12.39
CA ALA A 46 -9.06 -6.61 11.19
C ALA A 46 -8.09 -7.56 10.45
N ILE A 47 -7.89 -7.33 9.15
CA ILE A 47 -6.91 -8.03 8.32
C ILE A 47 -5.82 -7.03 7.88
N ASN A 48 -4.56 -7.32 8.23
CA ASN A 48 -3.40 -6.65 7.67
C ASN A 48 -2.76 -7.53 6.58
N LEU A 49 -2.95 -7.15 5.31
CA LEU A 49 -2.32 -7.79 4.16
C LEU A 49 -0.86 -7.33 4.03
N GLU A 50 -0.02 -8.28 3.68
CA GLU A 50 1.43 -8.10 3.65
C GLU A 50 2.06 -8.94 2.53
N ASP A 51 3.11 -8.42 1.89
CA ASP A 51 3.96 -9.17 0.96
C ASP A 51 3.18 -9.83 -0.22
N ILE A 52 2.05 -9.25 -0.62
CA ILE A 52 1.32 -9.68 -1.82
C ILE A 52 1.85 -8.90 -3.02
N LYS A 53 2.30 -9.62 -4.04
CA LYS A 53 2.87 -9.03 -5.26
C LYS A 53 1.83 -8.17 -6.00
N ALA A 54 2.29 -7.10 -6.64
CA ALA A 54 1.51 -6.36 -7.63
C ALA A 54 1.53 -7.08 -9.01
N PRO A 55 0.42 -7.04 -9.78
CA PRO A 55 -0.81 -6.29 -9.52
C PRO A 55 -1.86 -7.03 -8.66
N GLU A 56 -1.58 -8.27 -8.25
CA GLU A 56 -2.54 -9.14 -7.57
C GLU A 56 -3.03 -8.55 -6.22
N CYS A 57 -2.16 -7.87 -5.49
CA CYS A 57 -2.49 -7.22 -4.21
C CYS A 57 -3.67 -6.23 -4.29
N PHE A 58 -3.79 -5.50 -5.40
CA PHE A 58 -4.90 -4.56 -5.61
C PHE A 58 -6.23 -5.28 -5.77
N TYR A 59 -6.24 -6.42 -6.46
CA TYR A 59 -7.42 -7.26 -6.60
C TYR A 59 -7.81 -7.85 -5.23
N VAL A 60 -6.86 -8.45 -4.52
CA VAL A 60 -7.10 -9.12 -3.23
C VAL A 60 -7.67 -8.14 -2.20
N GLU A 61 -7.02 -6.97 -2.02
CA GLU A 61 -7.50 -5.97 -1.07
C GLU A 61 -8.91 -5.48 -1.43
N ARG A 62 -9.16 -5.18 -2.72
CA ARG A 62 -10.46 -4.67 -3.16
C ARG A 62 -11.57 -5.67 -2.92
N GLU A 63 -11.37 -6.94 -3.26
CA GLU A 63 -12.40 -7.96 -3.09
C GLU A 63 -12.63 -8.30 -1.61
N LEU A 64 -11.58 -8.33 -0.78
CA LEU A 64 -11.75 -8.50 0.67
C LEU A 64 -12.53 -7.32 1.29
N ARG A 65 -12.20 -6.07 0.94
CA ARG A 65 -12.93 -4.89 1.44
C ARG A 65 -14.41 -4.87 1.07
N LYS A 66 -14.80 -5.51 -0.04
CA LYS A 66 -16.22 -5.64 -0.43
C LYS A 66 -16.95 -6.72 0.36
N ARG A 67 -16.23 -7.78 0.78
CA ARG A 67 -16.82 -8.99 1.36
C ARG A 67 -16.83 -8.99 2.89
N LEU A 68 -15.78 -8.44 3.50
CA LEU A 68 -15.59 -8.50 4.94
C LEU A 68 -16.23 -7.30 5.64
N ASN A 69 -16.77 -7.54 6.82
CA ASN A 69 -17.32 -6.49 7.69
C ASN A 69 -16.27 -5.89 8.63
N ILE A 70 -15.05 -6.42 8.60
CA ILE A 70 -13.90 -5.93 9.36
C ILE A 70 -12.95 -5.13 8.47
N PRO A 71 -12.17 -4.18 9.03
CA PRO A 71 -11.20 -3.42 8.26
C PRO A 71 -10.15 -4.32 7.60
N VAL A 72 -9.86 -4.04 6.33
CA VAL A 72 -8.77 -4.65 5.57
C VAL A 72 -7.80 -3.56 5.17
N PHE A 73 -6.54 -3.73 5.53
CA PHE A 73 -5.46 -2.78 5.28
C PHE A 73 -4.28 -3.51 4.67
N HIS A 74 -3.66 -2.94 3.64
CA HIS A 74 -2.45 -3.47 3.04
C HIS A 74 -1.27 -2.57 3.40
N ASP A 75 -0.32 -3.07 4.19
CA ASP A 75 0.73 -2.21 4.78
C ASP A 75 1.71 -1.69 3.72
N ASP A 76 2.15 -2.55 2.80
CA ASP A 76 3.06 -2.12 1.72
C ASP A 76 2.48 -1.02 0.83
N GLN A 77 1.15 -0.92 0.76
CA GLN A 77 0.45 0.12 0.01
C GLN A 77 0.20 1.34 0.88
N HIS A 78 -0.71 1.23 1.83
CA HIS A 78 -1.24 2.36 2.58
C HIS A 78 -0.31 2.78 3.70
N GLY A 79 0.33 1.82 4.40
CA GLY A 79 1.32 2.11 5.44
C GLY A 79 2.49 2.90 4.87
N THR A 80 3.07 2.42 3.77
CA THR A 80 4.13 3.14 3.03
C THR A 80 3.67 4.53 2.58
N ALA A 81 2.43 4.66 2.07
CA ALA A 81 1.90 5.94 1.63
C ALA A 81 1.79 6.95 2.77
N ILE A 82 1.26 6.55 3.92
CA ILE A 82 1.05 7.42 5.08
C ILE A 82 2.39 7.96 5.59
N VAL A 83 3.39 7.10 5.80
CA VAL A 83 4.70 7.55 6.30
C VAL A 83 5.45 8.39 5.28
N THR A 84 5.33 8.07 3.99
CA THR A 84 5.93 8.87 2.90
C THR A 84 5.30 10.26 2.83
N ALA A 85 3.97 10.35 2.93
CA ALA A 85 3.25 11.61 2.89
C ALA A 85 3.57 12.48 4.12
N ALA A 86 3.64 11.89 5.31
CA ALA A 86 4.07 12.58 6.53
C ALA A 86 5.49 13.16 6.39
N GLY A 87 6.44 12.36 5.88
CA GLY A 87 7.79 12.83 5.60
C GLY A 87 7.84 13.95 4.56
N MET A 88 7.06 13.83 3.48
CA MET A 88 6.98 14.84 2.42
C MET A 88 6.44 16.18 2.92
N ILE A 89 5.37 16.20 3.73
CA ILE A 89 4.83 17.45 4.28
C ILE A 89 5.91 18.17 5.10
N ASN A 90 6.57 17.46 6.01
CA ASN A 90 7.63 18.04 6.85
C ASN A 90 8.79 18.57 6.01
N ALA A 91 9.19 17.83 4.96
CA ALA A 91 10.27 18.26 4.08
C ALA A 91 9.91 19.53 3.28
N LEU A 92 8.68 19.63 2.81
CA LEU A 92 8.17 20.80 2.09
C LEU A 92 8.05 22.02 3.00
N GLU A 93 7.58 21.84 4.23
CA GLU A 93 7.52 22.89 5.24
C GLU A 93 8.91 23.49 5.51
N ILE A 94 9.92 22.65 5.74
CA ILE A 94 11.32 23.07 5.92
C ILE A 94 11.83 23.82 4.69
N ALA A 95 11.43 23.41 3.49
CA ALA A 95 11.82 24.05 2.23
C ALA A 95 11.01 25.32 1.90
N GLY A 96 10.00 25.69 2.71
CA GLY A 96 9.10 26.80 2.44
C GLY A 96 8.22 26.58 1.20
N LYS A 97 7.86 25.33 0.90
CA LYS A 97 7.06 24.92 -0.26
C LYS A 97 5.75 24.26 0.17
N THR A 98 4.81 24.17 -0.76
CA THR A 98 3.57 23.40 -0.58
C THR A 98 3.53 22.20 -1.52
N LEU A 99 2.67 21.22 -1.24
CA LEU A 99 2.43 20.10 -2.14
C LEU A 99 1.93 20.55 -3.52
N ALA A 100 1.12 21.63 -3.56
CA ALA A 100 0.54 22.15 -4.79
C ALA A 100 1.57 22.79 -5.74
N ASP A 101 2.70 23.25 -5.20
CA ASP A 101 3.79 23.91 -5.94
C ASP A 101 4.95 22.96 -6.26
N ALA A 102 5.00 21.81 -5.60
CA ALA A 102 6.08 20.85 -5.75
C ALA A 102 5.97 20.09 -7.09
N LYS A 103 7.09 19.98 -7.80
CA LYS A 103 7.29 18.99 -8.87
C LYS A 103 7.89 17.73 -8.27
N ILE A 104 7.22 16.60 -8.45
CA ILE A 104 7.50 15.37 -7.74
C ILE A 104 7.86 14.29 -8.76
N VAL A 105 9.02 13.67 -8.58
CA VAL A 105 9.45 12.52 -9.38
C VAL A 105 9.46 11.29 -8.48
N CYS A 106 8.71 10.27 -8.86
CA CYS A 106 8.68 8.97 -8.18
C CYS A 106 9.39 7.93 -9.03
N LEU A 107 10.49 7.38 -8.50
CA LEU A 107 11.22 6.28 -9.12
C LEU A 107 10.59 4.97 -8.67
N GLY A 108 9.88 4.32 -9.57
CA GLY A 108 9.09 3.11 -9.33
C GLY A 108 7.60 3.33 -9.61
N ALA A 109 6.94 2.27 -10.07
CA ALA A 109 5.51 2.26 -10.38
C ALA A 109 4.81 0.99 -9.84
N GLY A 110 5.32 0.47 -8.72
CA GLY A 110 4.70 -0.64 -7.99
C GLY A 110 3.59 -0.17 -7.03
N ALA A 111 3.04 -1.12 -6.26
CA ALA A 111 1.91 -0.87 -5.37
C ALA A 111 2.13 0.25 -4.33
N ALA A 112 3.31 0.24 -3.69
CA ALA A 112 3.72 1.30 -2.77
C ALA A 112 3.78 2.67 -3.45
N ALA A 113 4.50 2.78 -4.55
CA ALA A 113 4.69 4.05 -5.28
C ALA A 113 3.35 4.63 -5.76
N ILE A 114 2.49 3.81 -6.35
CA ILE A 114 1.14 4.23 -6.79
C ILE A 114 0.32 4.73 -5.59
N SER A 115 0.36 4.03 -4.46
CA SER A 115 -0.38 4.41 -3.25
C SER A 115 0.15 5.71 -2.64
N CYS A 116 1.47 5.89 -2.56
CA CYS A 116 2.10 7.14 -2.14
C CYS A 116 1.65 8.32 -3.01
N MET A 117 1.72 8.17 -4.34
CA MET A 117 1.36 9.23 -5.28
C MET A 117 -0.14 9.57 -5.20
N LYS A 118 -1.01 8.56 -5.09
CA LYS A 118 -2.46 8.78 -4.91
C LYS A 118 -2.77 9.54 -3.62
N LEU A 119 -2.10 9.20 -2.52
CA LEU A 119 -2.32 9.86 -1.23
C LEU A 119 -1.87 11.32 -1.27
N ILE A 120 -0.69 11.63 -1.79
CA ILE A 120 -0.26 13.04 -1.86
C ILE A 120 -1.11 13.87 -2.81
N VAL A 121 -1.67 13.26 -3.87
CA VAL A 121 -2.66 13.92 -4.75
C VAL A 121 -3.94 14.24 -3.98
N SER A 122 -4.47 13.31 -3.19
CA SER A 122 -5.67 13.58 -2.37
C SER A 122 -5.42 14.63 -1.28
N MET A 123 -4.16 14.83 -0.89
CA MET A 123 -3.70 15.86 0.04
C MET A 123 -3.40 17.22 -0.62
N GLY A 124 -3.50 17.33 -1.96
CA GLY A 124 -3.38 18.60 -2.68
C GLY A 124 -2.18 18.72 -3.63
N ALA A 125 -1.38 17.67 -3.82
CA ALA A 125 -0.41 17.64 -4.91
C ALA A 125 -1.12 17.65 -6.27
N LYS A 126 -0.59 18.42 -7.23
CA LYS A 126 -1.15 18.50 -8.58
C LYS A 126 -0.67 17.33 -9.43
N LEU A 127 -1.60 16.62 -10.06
CA LEU A 127 -1.27 15.43 -10.87
C LEU A 127 -0.34 15.79 -12.03
N GLU A 128 -0.52 16.95 -12.65
CA GLU A 128 0.34 17.45 -13.73
C GLU A 128 1.80 17.72 -13.31
N ASN A 129 2.06 17.81 -11.99
CA ASN A 129 3.40 17.99 -11.42
C ASN A 129 4.05 16.67 -10.98
N ILE A 130 3.38 15.52 -11.16
CA ILE A 130 3.89 14.21 -10.73
C ILE A 130 4.36 13.42 -11.95
N TYR A 131 5.59 12.92 -11.87
CA TYR A 131 6.19 12.06 -12.88
C TYR A 131 6.60 10.73 -12.25
N MET A 132 6.06 9.64 -12.77
CA MET A 132 6.45 8.29 -12.36
C MET A 132 7.36 7.68 -13.41
N VAL A 133 8.40 6.97 -12.96
CA VAL A 133 9.39 6.31 -13.82
C VAL A 133 9.46 4.84 -13.46
N ASP A 134 9.22 3.95 -14.43
CA ASP A 134 9.41 2.51 -14.26
C ASP A 134 10.75 2.05 -14.88
N SER A 135 11.00 0.74 -14.91
CA SER A 135 12.24 0.18 -15.48
C SER A 135 12.39 0.43 -16.99
N LYS A 136 11.36 0.90 -17.68
CA LYS A 136 11.35 1.19 -19.12
C LYS A 136 11.28 2.69 -19.41
N GLY A 137 11.21 3.54 -18.39
CA GLY A 137 11.28 4.99 -18.50
C GLY A 137 10.07 5.71 -17.91
N VAL A 138 9.84 6.94 -18.34
CA VAL A 138 8.73 7.77 -17.85
C VAL A 138 7.39 7.14 -18.25
N ILE A 139 6.45 7.10 -17.31
CA ILE A 139 5.08 6.65 -17.58
C ILE A 139 4.31 7.77 -18.26
N GLN A 140 3.73 7.46 -19.42
CA GLN A 140 2.91 8.39 -20.21
C GLN A 140 1.85 7.65 -21.01
N SER A 141 0.86 8.37 -21.54
CA SER A 141 -0.29 7.81 -22.27
C SER A 141 0.06 7.06 -23.55
N GLU A 142 1.24 7.29 -24.13
CA GLU A 142 1.72 6.60 -25.32
C GLU A 142 2.32 5.21 -25.03
N ARG A 143 2.56 4.88 -23.75
CA ARG A 143 3.07 3.57 -23.32
C ARG A 143 1.96 2.52 -23.46
N THR A 144 2.20 1.47 -24.24
CA THR A 144 1.25 0.37 -24.49
C THR A 144 1.50 -0.88 -23.63
N ASP A 145 2.49 -0.81 -22.75
CA ASP A 145 3.05 -1.93 -22.00
C ASP A 145 2.89 -1.77 -20.47
N LEU A 146 1.95 -0.92 -20.04
CA LEU A 146 1.57 -0.71 -18.65
C LEU A 146 0.63 -1.84 -18.18
N ASN A 147 0.77 -2.23 -16.90
CA ASN A 147 0.00 -3.32 -16.28
C ASN A 147 -1.35 -2.86 -15.71
#